data_AF-A0A554JLI7-F1
#
_entry.id   AF-A0A554JLI7-F1
#
_cell.length_a   1.000
_cell.length_b   1.000
_cell.length_c   1.000
_cell.angle_alpha   90.00
_cell.angle_beta   90.00
_cell.angle_gamma   90.00
#
_symmetry.space_group_name_H-M   'P 1'
#
loop_
_entity.id
_entity.type
_entity.pdbx_description
1 polymer ?
#
loop_
_entity_poly.entity_id
_entity_poly.type
_entity_poly.pdbx_seq_one_letter_code
_entity_poly.pdbx_strand_id
1 'polypeptide(L)'
;MREEILDRVMRLTSFYALGGDYLEFGVDKGKSFIVAYHMAQRYGMNNMQFYAFDSFEGLPEIAGIDRDVPQFKKGNLRAHRINLKRICVVHELILNALPLFPAGMMQHLITKPSRNCP
;
A
#
# COMPACT_ATOMS: atom_id res chain seq x y z
N MET A 1 -10.91 -12.60 10.56
CA MET A 1 -11.45 -12.28 9.22
C MET A 1 -10.47 -11.58 8.28
N ARG A 2 -10.02 -10.32 8.50
CA ARG A 2 -9.08 -9.64 7.56
C ARG A 2 -7.68 -10.29 7.50
N GLU A 3 -7.15 -10.72 8.64
CA GLU A 3 -5.83 -11.34 8.73
C GLU A 3 -5.81 -12.75 8.11
N GLU A 4 -6.94 -13.46 8.06
CA GLU A 4 -7.04 -14.79 7.45
C GLU A 4 -6.86 -14.75 5.93
N ILE A 5 -7.32 -13.70 5.26
CA ILE A 5 -7.14 -13.55 3.81
C ILE A 5 -5.67 -13.32 3.50
N LEU A 6 -5.01 -12.42 4.23
CA LEU A 6 -3.57 -12.18 4.07
C LEU A 6 -2.76 -13.45 4.33
N ASP A 7 -3.10 -14.21 5.37
CA ASP A 7 -2.43 -15.48 5.66
C ASP A 7 -2.58 -16.48 4.51
N ARG A 8 -3.81 -16.65 4.00
CA ARG A 8 -4.09 -17.55 2.87
C ARG A 8 -3.35 -17.13 1.61
N VAL A 9 -3.36 -15.84 1.29
CA VAL A 9 -2.66 -15.30 0.11
C VAL A 9 -1.16 -15.56 0.25
N MET A 10 -0.53 -15.13 1.36
CA MET A 10 0.91 -15.30 1.56
C MET A 10 1.33 -16.77 1.55
N ARG A 11 0.52 -17.64 2.17
CA ARG A 11 0.75 -19.09 2.15
C ARG A 11 0.73 -19.66 0.73
N LEU A 12 -0.27 -19.29 -0.08
CA LEU A 12 -0.37 -19.77 -1.46
C LEU A 12 0.73 -19.20 -2.34
N THR A 13 1.04 -17.90 -2.20
CA THR A 13 2.15 -17.25 -2.91
C THR A 13 3.48 -17.93 -2.62
N SER A 14 3.76 -18.25 -1.35
CA SER A 14 4.94 -19.02 -0.95
C SER A 14 4.92 -20.46 -1.49
N PHE A 15 3.79 -21.17 -1.37
CA PHE A 15 3.67 -22.57 -1.81
C PHE A 15 3.90 -22.74 -3.31
N TYR A 16 3.38 -21.82 -4.13
CA TYR A 16 3.59 -21.81 -5.57
C TYR A 16 4.90 -21.12 -5.99
N ALA A 17 5.74 -20.70 -5.03
CA ALA A 17 6.98 -19.97 -5.25
C ALA A 17 6.81 -18.74 -6.16
N LEU A 18 5.67 -18.04 -6.02
CA LEU A 18 5.40 -16.82 -6.75
C LEU A 18 6.28 -15.70 -6.19
N GLY A 19 7.25 -15.25 -6.99
CA GLY A 19 8.02 -14.06 -6.71
C GLY A 19 7.20 -12.79 -6.87
N GLY A 20 7.73 -11.67 -6.36
CA GLY A 20 7.14 -10.34 -6.52
C GLY A 20 7.15 -9.54 -5.22
N ASP A 21 6.63 -8.32 -5.33
CA ASP A 21 6.58 -7.33 -4.26
C ASP A 21 5.15 -7.14 -3.76
N TYR A 22 5.02 -6.65 -2.52
CA TYR A 22 3.75 -6.30 -1.91
C TYR A 22 3.52 -4.79 -1.98
N LEU A 23 2.40 -4.38 -2.58
CA LEU A 23 1.99 -2.98 -2.72
C LEU A 23 0.66 -2.76 -1.99
N GLU A 24 0.59 -1.76 -1.11
CA GLU A 24 -0.65 -1.38 -0.42
C GLU A 24 -0.98 0.09 -0.67
N PHE A 25 -2.24 0.34 -1.07
CA PHE A 25 -2.76 1.65 -1.40
C PHE A 25 -3.79 2.06 -0.33
N GLY A 26 -3.52 3.16 0.39
CA GLY A 26 -4.32 3.55 1.55
C GLY A 26 -3.95 2.69 2.76
N VAL A 27 -2.88 3.08 3.43
CA VAL A 27 -2.24 2.32 4.51
C VAL A 27 -2.84 2.71 5.86
N ASP A 28 -3.36 3.93 6.02
CA ASP A 28 -3.87 4.45 7.31
C ASP A 28 -2.81 4.26 8.42
N LYS A 29 -3.13 3.52 9.49
CA LYS A 29 -2.19 3.20 10.58
C LYS A 29 -1.32 1.96 10.29
N GLY A 30 -1.49 1.36 9.11
CA GLY A 30 -0.74 0.25 8.50
C GLY A 30 -0.75 -1.04 9.29
N LYS A 31 -1.85 -1.30 10.00
CA LYS A 31 -2.06 -2.59 10.67
C LYS A 31 -1.98 -3.75 9.67
N SER A 32 -2.68 -3.66 8.53
CA SER A 32 -2.65 -4.66 7.45
C SER A 32 -1.25 -4.82 6.86
N PHE A 33 -0.57 -3.70 6.61
CA PHE A 33 0.79 -3.68 6.08
C PHE A 33 1.78 -4.44 6.98
N ILE A 34 1.75 -4.16 8.28
CA ILE A 34 2.60 -4.83 9.28
C ILE A 34 2.29 -6.33 9.32
N VAL A 35 1.00 -6.70 9.28
CA VAL A 35 0.57 -8.10 9.24
C VAL A 35 1.10 -8.80 7.98
N ALA A 36 0.98 -8.18 6.81
CA ALA A 36 1.47 -8.72 5.55
C ALA A 36 3.00 -8.95 5.59
N TYR A 37 3.75 -7.99 6.14
CA TYR A 37 5.20 -8.12 6.35
C TYR A 37 5.55 -9.34 7.21
N HIS A 38 4.93 -9.47 8.39
CA HIS A 38 5.21 -10.60 9.28
C HIS A 38 4.79 -11.94 8.68
N MET A 39 3.71 -11.99 7.89
CA MET A 39 3.29 -13.20 7.19
C MET A 39 4.29 -13.61 6.10
N ALA A 40 4.80 -12.67 5.31
CA ALA A 40 5.85 -12.98 4.33
C ALA A 40 7.10 -13.54 4.99
N GLN A 41 7.52 -12.96 6.14
CA GLN A 41 8.64 -13.50 6.92
C GLN A 41 8.34 -14.92 7.45
N ARG A 42 7.12 -15.15 7.96
CA ARG A 42 6.68 -16.47 8.44
C ARG A 42 6.73 -17.54 7.34
N TYR A 43 6.43 -17.17 6.10
CA TYR A 43 6.44 -18.09 4.95
C TYR A 43 7.75 -18.05 4.15
N GLY A 44 8.83 -17.46 4.71
CA GLY A 44 10.18 -17.51 4.13
C GLY A 44 10.39 -16.64 2.89
N MET A 45 9.51 -15.67 2.64
CA MET A 45 9.53 -14.81 1.45
C MET A 45 10.50 -13.63 1.64
N ASN A 46 11.77 -13.92 1.90
CA ASN A 46 12.76 -12.93 2.35
C ASN A 46 13.17 -11.91 1.28
N ASN A 47 12.89 -12.17 0.01
CA ASN A 47 13.24 -11.32 -1.12
C ASN A 47 12.13 -10.35 -1.54
N MET A 48 10.94 -10.46 -0.94
CA MET A 48 9.79 -9.59 -1.25
C MET A 48 10.02 -8.18 -0.71
N GLN A 49 9.89 -7.17 -1.57
CA GLN A 49 9.87 -5.77 -1.14
C GLN A 49 8.46 -5.31 -0.80
N PHE A 50 8.37 -4.33 0.09
CA PHE A 50 7.12 -3.83 0.65
C PHE A 50 6.98 -2.33 0.38
N TYR A 51 5.96 -1.95 -0.37
CA TYR A 51 5.68 -0.58 -0.78
C TYR A 51 4.34 -0.10 -0.24
N ALA A 52 4.40 0.93 0.60
CA ALA A 52 3.25 1.58 1.20
C ALA A 52 2.98 2.91 0.48
N PHE A 53 1.79 3.06 -0.10
CA PHE A 53 1.34 4.30 -0.73
C PHE A 53 0.21 4.93 0.07
N ASP A 54 0.48 6.10 0.64
CA ASP A 54 -0.50 6.88 1.40
C ASP A 54 -0.11 8.37 1.36
N SER A 55 -1.11 9.25 1.36
CA SER A 55 -0.89 10.69 1.47
C SER A 55 -0.52 11.10 2.91
N PHE A 56 -0.95 10.33 3.92
CA PHE A 56 -0.96 10.69 5.34
C PHE A 56 -1.70 12.00 5.68
N GLU A 57 -2.40 12.55 4.70
CA GLU A 57 -3.23 13.76 4.83
C GLU A 57 -4.71 13.40 4.91
N GLY A 58 -5.04 12.11 4.73
CA GLY A 58 -6.41 11.61 4.64
C GLY A 58 -6.97 11.75 3.23
N LEU A 59 -8.28 11.56 3.11
CA LEU A 59 -9.00 11.62 1.85
C LEU A 59 -8.87 13.01 1.20
N PRO A 60 -8.72 13.07 -0.13
CA PRO A 60 -8.77 14.32 -0.86
C PRO A 60 -10.17 14.94 -0.82
N GLU A 61 -10.33 16.08 -1.47
CA GLU A 61 -11.65 16.67 -1.68
C GLU A 61 -12.53 15.72 -2.50
N ILE A 62 -13.75 15.49 -2.02
CA ILE A 62 -14.68 14.56 -2.64
C ILE A 62 -15.22 15.19 -3.93
N ALA A 63 -15.01 14.50 -5.05
CA ALA A 63 -15.40 14.96 -6.38
C ALA A 63 -15.92 13.80 -7.23
N GLY A 64 -16.55 14.10 -8.36
CA GLY A 64 -17.05 13.10 -9.30
C GLY A 64 -18.09 12.16 -8.69
N ILE A 65 -17.91 10.85 -8.93
CA ILE A 65 -18.81 9.78 -8.51
C ILE A 65 -18.90 9.61 -6.99
N ASP A 66 -17.94 10.16 -6.23
CA ASP A 66 -17.90 10.02 -4.77
C ASP A 66 -18.76 11.08 -4.05
N ARG A 67 -19.29 12.08 -4.78
CA ARG A 67 -20.06 13.21 -4.18
C ARG A 67 -21.33 12.76 -3.47
N ASP A 68 -21.96 11.69 -3.94
CA ASP A 68 -23.23 11.21 -3.40
C ASP A 68 -23.07 10.36 -2.13
N VAL A 69 -21.84 10.27 -1.60
CA VAL A 69 -21.51 9.50 -0.40
C VAL A 69 -21.22 10.43 0.78
N PRO A 70 -22.24 10.87 1.54
CA PRO A 70 -22.11 11.94 2.54
C PRO A 70 -21.21 11.61 3.74
N GLN A 71 -20.84 10.34 3.91
CA GLN A 71 -19.99 9.86 5.00
C GLN A 71 -18.50 10.19 4.81
N PHE A 72 -18.06 10.48 3.58
CA PHE A 72 -16.67 10.81 3.28
C PHE A 72 -16.51 12.32 3.13
N LYS A 73 -15.48 12.87 3.78
CA LYS A 73 -15.11 14.28 3.68
C LYS A 73 -13.58 14.39 3.57
N LYS A 74 -13.12 15.53 3.05
CA LYS A 74 -11.70 15.84 2.98
C LYS A 74 -11.03 15.69 4.36
N GLY A 75 -9.90 15.01 4.40
CA GLY A 75 -9.13 14.77 5.62
C GLY A 75 -9.64 13.62 6.50
N ASN A 76 -10.76 12.97 6.17
CA ASN A 76 -11.12 11.68 6.78
C ASN A 76 -10.00 10.67 6.54
N LEU A 77 -9.83 9.70 7.45
CA LEU A 77 -8.77 8.67 7.36
C LEU A 77 -7.34 9.24 7.35
N ARG A 78 -7.15 10.45 7.88
CA ARG A 78 -5.82 10.99 8.12
C ARG A 78 -5.12 10.17 9.19
N ALA A 79 -3.94 9.67 8.87
CA ALA A 79 -3.08 8.92 9.77
C ALA A 79 -1.69 9.53 9.85
N HIS A 80 -1.01 9.34 10.98
CA HIS A 80 0.39 9.70 11.09
C HIS A 80 1.29 8.70 10.37
N ARG A 81 2.41 9.20 9.84
CA ARG A 81 3.41 8.37 9.19
C ARG A 81 3.82 7.22 10.08
N ILE A 82 3.76 6.02 9.53
CA ILE A 82 4.20 4.82 10.22
C ILE A 82 5.72 4.76 10.08
N ASN A 83 6.41 4.78 11.21
CA ASN A 83 7.86 4.78 11.23
C ASN A 83 8.37 3.35 11.32
N LEU A 84 8.57 2.70 10.17
CA LEU A 84 9.12 1.35 10.10
C LEU A 84 10.40 1.37 9.25
N LYS A 85 11.52 1.04 9.89
CA LYS A 85 12.88 1.15 9.35
C LYS A 85 13.17 0.34 8.08
N ARG A 86 12.27 -0.56 7.65
CA ARG A 86 12.47 -1.49 6.52
C ARG A 86 11.41 -1.33 5.43
N ILE A 87 10.64 -0.24 5.45
CA ILE A 87 9.51 -0.04 4.53
C ILE A 87 9.76 1.23 3.72
N CYS A 88 9.79 1.09 2.38
CA CYS A 88 9.78 2.24 1.50
C CYS A 88 8.35 2.80 1.46
N VAL A 89 8.13 3.91 2.15
CA VAL A 89 6.89 4.68 2.05
C VAL A 89 7.02 5.63 0.86
N VAL A 90 6.25 5.40 -0.18
CA VAL A 90 6.18 6.27 -1.36
C VAL A 90 5.10 7.31 -1.13
N HIS A 91 5.48 8.59 -1.20
CA HIS A 91 4.68 9.71 -0.69
C HIS A 91 3.80 10.41 -1.74
N GLU A 92 3.79 9.94 -2.99
CA GLU A 92 3.06 10.62 -4.06
C GLU A 92 2.07 9.68 -4.76
N LEU A 93 0.83 9.69 -4.27
CA LEU A 93 -0.33 9.40 -5.11
C LEU A 93 -1.25 10.61 -5.09
N ILE A 94 -1.14 11.44 -6.13
CA ILE A 94 -2.17 12.42 -6.44
C ILE A 94 -3.33 11.63 -7.05
N LEU A 95 -4.33 11.30 -6.24
CA LEU A 95 -5.55 10.56 -6.60
C LEU A 95 -6.48 11.32 -7.57
N ASN A 96 -6.00 12.35 -8.25
CA ASN A 96 -6.76 13.02 -9.30
C ASN A 96 -6.44 12.35 -10.63
N ALA A 97 -7.35 11.48 -11.05
CA ALA A 97 -7.34 10.67 -12.27
C ALA A 97 -6.58 9.35 -12.15
N LEU A 98 -7.36 8.30 -11.88
CA LEU A 98 -6.99 6.91 -12.13
C LEU A 98 -7.72 6.42 -13.41
N PRO A 99 -7.38 6.91 -14.62
CA PRO A 99 -7.68 6.13 -15.81
C PRO A 99 -6.72 4.94 -15.75
N LEU A 100 -7.27 3.73 -15.55
CA LEU A 100 -6.62 2.43 -15.76
C LEU A 100 -5.15 2.55 -16.19
N PHE A 101 -4.23 2.44 -15.23
CA PHE A 101 -2.81 2.66 -15.49
C PHE A 101 -2.32 1.75 -16.62
N PRO A 102 -1.78 2.29 -17.72
CA PRO A 102 -1.07 1.49 -18.71
C PRO A 102 0.09 0.78 -18.01
N ALA A 103 0.31 -0.50 -18.32
CA ALA A 103 1.26 -1.39 -17.65
C ALA A 103 2.71 -0.86 -17.51
N GLY A 104 3.10 0.20 -18.24
CA GLY A 104 4.42 0.84 -18.14
C GLY A 104 4.58 1.93 -17.08
N MET A 105 3.51 2.44 -16.46
CA MET A 105 3.60 3.61 -15.58
C MET A 105 3.94 3.27 -14.11
N MET A 106 3.73 2.02 -13.69
CA MET A 106 4.17 1.51 -12.37
C MET A 106 5.68 1.62 -12.19
N GLN A 107 6.48 1.47 -13.26
CA GLN A 107 7.92 1.62 -13.19
C GLN A 107 8.33 3.02 -12.72
N HIS A 108 7.63 4.08 -13.17
CA HIS A 108 7.94 5.45 -12.74
C HIS A 108 7.65 5.74 -11.26
N LEU A 109 6.65 5.06 -10.66
CA LEU A 109 6.31 5.18 -9.23
C LEU A 109 7.32 4.45 -8.33
N ILE A 110 7.94 3.37 -8.84
CA ILE A 110 8.92 2.56 -8.12
C ILE A 110 10.36 3.08 -8.33
N THR A 111 10.67 3.71 -9.47
CA THR A 111 12.03 4.17 -9.82
C THR A 111 12.48 5.47 -9.13
N LYS A 112 11.62 6.15 -8.37
CA LYS A 112 12.04 7.28 -7.53
C LYS A 112 12.05 6.84 -6.06
N PRO A 113 13.12 6.20 -5.58
CA PRO A 113 13.26 5.96 -4.15
C PRO A 113 13.27 7.33 -3.45
N SER A 114 12.48 7.46 -2.38
CA SER A 114 12.69 8.56 -1.44
C SER A 114 14.12 8.44 -0.90
N ARG A 115 14.83 9.57 -0.73
CA ARG A 115 16.25 9.66 -0.36
C ARG A 115 16.69 8.94 0.94
N ASN A 116 15.77 8.25 1.63
CA ASN A 116 15.99 7.59 2.92
C ASN A 116 15.47 6.13 2.98
N CYS A 117 15.33 5.40 1.87
CA CYS A 117 15.19 3.94 1.97
C CYS A 117 16.61 3.33 2.13
N PRO A 118 16.87 2.52 3.18
CA PRO A 118 18.18 1.92 3.41
C PRO A 118 18.60 0.93 2.31
#